data_AF-A0A800M4P6-F1
#
_entry.id   AF-A0A800M4P6-F1
#
_cell.length_a   1.000
_cell.length_b   1.000
_cell.length_c   1.000
_cell.angle_alpha   90.00
_cell.angle_beta   90.00
_cell.angle_gamma   90.00
#
_symmetry.space_group_name_H-M   'P 1'
#
loop_
_entity.id
_entity.type
_entity.pdbx_description
1 polymer ?
#
loop_
_entity_poly.entity_id
_entity_poly.type
_entity_poly.pdbx_seq_one_letter_code
_entity_poly.pdbx_strand_id
1 'polypeptide(L)'
;VAIQESVGLRDLGPIIVVDTVVGYGWMGILLFLAGYQQRFNRWVGADTSAMDRVDETLKQLDQTRRPLSIETGAIILGMGIAAAVLARVLGSGLPPLSIQGQTIISGGTWAVLIAVTAGLALSFTPMRKLEADGASRIGYVALYLLLTSIGAQGDLGAVAEAPFYLLAGVIWLSVHIALLFLAAKLLKAPLFFVATGSMANVGGAASAPIVAGVYHPAMAPVGLLMAVAGYVLGIYAALGCAAMLSVLAGG
;
A
#
# COMPACT_ATOMS: atom_id res chain seq x y z
N VAL A 1 -2.98 -12.34 15.27
CA VAL A 1 -2.00 -12.59 16.36
C VAL A 1 -2.56 -12.18 17.73
N ALA A 2 -3.01 -10.94 17.97
CA ALA A 2 -3.55 -10.57 19.29
C ALA A 2 -4.80 -11.35 19.75
N ILE A 3 -5.71 -11.70 18.82
CA ILE A 3 -6.87 -12.56 19.12
C ILE A 3 -6.46 -14.03 19.32
N GLN A 4 -5.34 -14.44 18.72
CA GLN A 4 -4.84 -15.81 18.82
C GLN A 4 -4.33 -16.11 20.24
N GLU A 5 -3.64 -15.15 20.86
CA GLU A 5 -3.19 -15.26 22.26
C GLU A 5 -4.34 -15.16 23.25
N SER A 6 -5.43 -14.43 22.93
CA SER A 6 -6.57 -14.30 23.83
C SER A 6 -7.61 -15.42 23.71
N VAL A 7 -7.72 -16.10 22.55
CA VAL A 7 -8.81 -17.08 22.28
C VAL A 7 -8.30 -18.52 22.08
N GLY A 8 -6.99 -18.77 21.94
CA GLY A 8 -6.44 -20.14 21.95
C GLY A 8 -6.77 -21.01 20.73
N LEU A 9 -7.05 -20.40 19.57
CA LEU A 9 -7.39 -21.13 18.33
C LEU A 9 -6.15 -21.76 17.68
N ARG A 10 -6.24 -23.06 17.34
CA ARG A 10 -5.12 -23.89 16.85
C ARG A 10 -4.95 -23.97 15.33
N ASP A 11 -5.95 -23.61 14.51
CA ASP A 11 -5.85 -23.69 13.04
C ASP A 11 -6.26 -22.39 12.33
N LEU A 12 -5.30 -21.51 12.07
CA LEU A 12 -5.48 -20.29 11.27
C LEU A 12 -5.10 -20.47 9.78
N GLY A 13 -4.57 -21.62 9.39
CA GLY A 13 -4.08 -21.88 8.02
C GLY A 13 -5.10 -21.52 6.93
N PRO A 14 -6.35 -22.04 7.00
CA PRO A 14 -7.39 -21.70 6.02
C PRO A 14 -7.76 -20.22 6.00
N ILE A 15 -7.76 -19.55 7.16
CA ILE A 15 -8.10 -18.12 7.27
C ILE A 15 -7.00 -17.26 6.64
N ILE A 16 -5.72 -17.59 6.87
CA ILE A 16 -4.57 -16.88 6.30
C ILE A 16 -4.54 -17.03 4.78
N VAL A 17 -4.81 -18.23 4.26
CA VAL A 17 -4.88 -18.49 2.82
C VAL A 17 -5.99 -17.66 2.18
N VAL A 18 -7.18 -17.64 2.78
CA VAL A 18 -8.33 -16.85 2.27
C VAL A 18 -8.04 -15.36 2.30
N ASP A 19 -7.48 -14.84 3.39
CA ASP A 19 -7.11 -13.43 3.53
C ASP A 19 -6.08 -13.02 2.45
N THR A 20 -5.08 -13.89 2.21
CA THR A 20 -4.04 -13.67 1.20
C THR A 20 -4.62 -13.65 -0.21
N VAL A 21 -5.48 -14.62 -0.55
CA VAL A 21 -6.07 -14.74 -1.90
C VAL A 21 -7.07 -13.61 -2.17
N VAL A 22 -7.98 -13.33 -1.23
CA VAL A 22 -8.98 -12.27 -1.38
C VAL A 22 -8.32 -10.89 -1.38
N GLY A 23 -7.33 -10.67 -0.51
CA GLY A 23 -6.57 -9.42 -0.43
C GLY A 23 -5.75 -9.14 -1.69
N TYR A 24 -4.98 -10.10 -2.18
CA TYR A 24 -4.21 -9.92 -3.42
C TYR A 24 -5.09 -9.87 -4.67
N GLY A 25 -6.19 -10.63 -4.71
CA GLY A 25 -7.21 -10.50 -5.75
C GLY A 25 -7.80 -9.09 -5.80
N TRP A 26 -8.13 -8.52 -4.64
CA TRP A 26 -8.63 -7.15 -4.54
C TRP A 26 -7.61 -6.11 -4.97
N MET A 27 -6.37 -6.27 -4.55
CA MET A 27 -5.28 -5.41 -5.00
C MET A 27 -5.15 -5.43 -6.52
N GLY A 28 -5.21 -6.61 -7.16
CA GLY A 28 -5.22 -6.71 -8.62
C GLY A 28 -6.35 -5.89 -9.27
N ILE A 29 -7.56 -5.96 -8.70
CA ILE A 29 -8.70 -5.14 -9.14
C ILE A 29 -8.41 -3.64 -8.95
N LEU A 30 -7.88 -3.22 -7.80
CA LEU A 30 -7.56 -1.82 -7.53
C LEU A 30 -6.50 -1.27 -8.48
N LEU A 31 -5.53 -2.08 -8.86
CA LEU A 31 -4.49 -1.70 -9.81
C LEU A 31 -5.04 -1.57 -11.24
N PHE A 32 -5.95 -2.45 -11.63
CA PHE A 32 -6.70 -2.32 -12.88
C PHE A 32 -7.55 -1.03 -12.89
N LEU A 33 -8.18 -0.70 -11.76
CA LEU A 33 -9.00 0.51 -11.59
C LEU A 33 -8.20 1.81 -11.72
N ALA A 34 -6.88 1.80 -11.52
CA ALA A 34 -6.04 2.99 -11.69
C ALA A 34 -6.13 3.56 -13.11
N GLY A 35 -6.24 2.70 -14.13
CA GLY A 35 -6.45 3.14 -15.53
C GLY A 35 -7.80 3.83 -15.77
N TYR A 36 -8.78 3.63 -14.88
CA TYR A 36 -10.12 4.21 -14.97
C TYR A 36 -10.32 5.38 -14.00
N GLN A 37 -9.26 5.84 -13.34
CA GLN A 37 -9.32 6.90 -12.33
C GLN A 37 -10.08 8.14 -12.80
N GLN A 38 -9.76 8.68 -13.98
CA GLN A 38 -10.41 9.91 -14.47
C GLN A 38 -11.92 9.75 -14.65
N ARG A 39 -12.35 8.57 -15.13
CA ARG A 39 -13.78 8.27 -15.34
C ARG A 39 -14.52 8.17 -14.02
N PHE A 40 -13.92 7.51 -13.02
CA PHE A 40 -14.48 7.41 -11.68
C PHE A 40 -14.55 8.78 -11.00
N ASN A 41 -13.46 9.54 -11.02
CA ASN A 41 -13.39 10.86 -10.38
C ASN A 41 -14.45 11.79 -10.96
N ARG A 42 -14.65 11.79 -12.27
CA ARG A 42 -15.72 12.57 -12.91
C ARG A 42 -17.13 12.11 -12.53
N TRP A 43 -17.35 10.80 -12.36
CA TRP A 43 -18.64 10.26 -11.96
C TRP A 43 -19.03 10.65 -10.53
N VAL A 44 -18.07 10.63 -9.61
CA VAL A 44 -18.26 11.06 -8.21
C VAL A 44 -18.25 12.59 -8.07
N GLY A 45 -17.74 13.32 -9.07
CA GLY A 45 -17.48 14.75 -8.96
C GLY A 45 -16.36 15.03 -7.94
N ALA A 46 -15.33 14.19 -7.96
CA ALA A 46 -14.27 14.19 -6.98
C ALA A 46 -13.35 15.41 -7.07
N ASP A 47 -12.88 15.89 -5.92
CA ASP A 47 -11.84 16.91 -5.85
C ASP A 47 -10.46 16.28 -6.10
N THR A 48 -9.88 16.56 -7.26
CA THR A 48 -8.54 16.08 -7.66
C THR A 48 -7.42 17.08 -7.37
N SER A 49 -7.73 18.22 -6.74
CA SER A 49 -6.77 19.33 -6.56
C SER A 49 -5.46 18.91 -5.88
N ALA A 50 -5.50 17.97 -4.94
CA ALA A 50 -4.32 17.43 -4.28
C ALA A 50 -3.40 16.66 -5.24
N MET A 51 -3.97 15.92 -6.20
CA MET A 51 -3.22 15.21 -7.23
C MET A 51 -2.72 16.18 -8.30
N ASP A 52 -3.57 17.10 -8.73
CA ASP A 52 -3.27 18.06 -9.80
C ASP A 52 -2.07 18.95 -9.44
N ARG A 53 -1.95 19.37 -8.15
CA ARG A 53 -0.78 20.13 -7.67
C ARG A 53 0.53 19.35 -7.77
N VAL A 54 0.48 18.05 -7.48
CA VAL A 54 1.66 17.19 -7.58
C VAL A 54 2.03 16.99 -9.05
N ASP A 55 1.05 16.72 -9.90
CA ASP A 55 1.21 16.60 -11.35
C ASP A 55 1.80 17.87 -11.99
N GLU A 56 1.30 19.05 -11.60
CA GLU A 56 1.77 20.33 -12.12
C GLU A 56 3.21 20.63 -11.71
N THR A 57 3.58 20.30 -10.46
CA THR A 57 4.97 20.38 -9.98
C THR A 57 5.90 19.46 -10.78
N LEU A 58 5.44 18.27 -11.15
CA LEU A 58 6.19 17.33 -11.98
C LEU A 58 6.30 17.79 -13.45
N LYS A 59 5.26 18.39 -14.02
CA LYS A 59 5.31 18.93 -15.40
C LYS A 59 6.31 20.07 -15.53
N GLN A 60 6.49 20.89 -14.49
CA GLN A 60 7.53 21.93 -14.48
C GLN A 60 8.95 21.34 -14.45
N LEU A 61 9.13 20.16 -13.85
CA LEU A 61 10.40 19.41 -13.87
C LEU A 61 10.68 18.80 -15.25
N ASP A 62 9.63 18.38 -15.98
CA ASP A 62 9.74 17.74 -17.30
C ASP A 62 10.37 18.61 -18.39
N GLN A 63 10.27 19.94 -18.29
CA GLN A 63 10.86 20.87 -19.28
C GLN A 63 12.39 20.81 -19.35
N THR A 64 13.04 20.18 -18.37
CA THR A 64 14.50 20.03 -18.30
C THR A 64 14.99 18.60 -18.59
N ARG A 65 14.10 17.67 -18.98
CA ARG A 65 14.44 16.26 -19.18
C ARG A 65 15.39 16.05 -20.36
N ARG A 66 16.41 15.22 -20.13
CA ARG A 66 17.41 14.79 -21.12
C ARG A 66 17.17 13.34 -21.54
N PRO A 67 17.62 12.92 -22.74
CA PRO A 67 17.59 11.50 -23.10
C PRO A 67 18.48 10.68 -22.15
N LEU A 68 17.94 9.56 -21.65
CA LEU A 68 18.62 8.68 -20.71
C LEU A 68 19.79 7.96 -21.40
N SER A 69 21.03 8.22 -20.96
CA SER A 69 22.21 7.46 -21.37
C SER A 69 22.29 6.13 -20.61
N ILE A 70 22.88 5.10 -21.23
CA ILE A 70 23.08 3.78 -20.60
C ILE A 70 23.93 3.91 -19.33
N GLU A 71 24.98 4.74 -19.35
CA GLU A 71 25.86 4.97 -18.21
C GLU A 71 25.08 5.59 -17.03
N THR A 72 24.33 6.67 -17.29
CA THR A 72 23.53 7.33 -16.26
C THR A 72 22.42 6.42 -15.74
N GLY A 73 21.81 5.62 -16.62
CA GLY A 73 20.83 4.60 -16.24
C GLY A 73 21.40 3.54 -15.30
N ALA A 74 22.62 3.06 -15.57
CA ALA A 74 23.30 2.09 -14.72
C ALA A 74 23.65 2.69 -13.33
N ILE A 75 24.10 3.95 -13.29
CA ILE A 75 24.38 4.67 -12.04
C ILE A 75 23.10 4.85 -11.22
N ILE A 76 22.00 5.31 -11.85
CA ILE A 76 20.70 5.47 -11.20
C ILE A 76 20.21 4.13 -10.62
N LEU A 77 20.29 3.06 -11.41
CA LEU A 77 19.86 1.72 -10.98
C LEU A 77 20.73 1.22 -9.81
N GLY A 78 22.05 1.36 -9.90
CA GLY A 78 22.98 0.98 -8.85
C GLY A 78 22.73 1.73 -7.55
N MET A 79 22.56 3.06 -7.61
CA MET A 79 22.20 3.86 -6.44
C MET A 79 20.84 3.48 -5.87
N GLY A 80 19.84 3.21 -6.73
CA GLY A 80 18.52 2.77 -6.30
C GLY A 80 18.56 1.45 -5.53
N ILE A 81 19.29 0.45 -6.05
CA ILE A 81 19.47 -0.85 -5.38
C ILE A 81 20.26 -0.68 -4.09
N ALA A 82 21.36 0.09 -4.09
CA ALA A 82 22.16 0.34 -2.90
C ALA A 82 21.34 1.02 -1.80
N ALA A 83 20.53 2.03 -2.15
CA ALA A 83 19.63 2.70 -1.22
C ALA A 83 18.57 1.74 -0.67
N ALA A 84 17.97 0.89 -1.50
CA ALA A 84 17.00 -0.11 -1.07
C ALA A 84 17.61 -1.14 -0.10
N VAL A 85 18.80 -1.65 -0.39
CA VAL A 85 19.53 -2.58 0.48
C VAL A 85 19.89 -1.91 1.81
N LEU A 86 20.43 -0.70 1.78
CA LEU A 86 20.75 0.07 2.98
C LEU A 86 19.51 0.29 3.84
N ALA A 87 18.40 0.71 3.24
CA ALA A 87 17.15 0.91 3.95
C ALA A 87 16.64 -0.39 4.59
N ARG A 88 16.77 -1.53 3.90
CA ARG A 88 16.37 -2.84 4.41
C ARG A 88 17.25 -3.32 5.57
N VAL A 89 18.57 -3.12 5.47
CA VAL A 89 19.52 -3.47 6.54
C VAL A 89 19.27 -2.60 7.77
N LEU A 90 19.21 -1.28 7.60
CA LEU A 90 18.94 -0.34 8.70
C LEU A 90 17.56 -0.61 9.31
N GLY A 91 16.53 -0.83 8.48
CA GLY A 91 15.19 -1.14 8.95
C GLY A 91 15.09 -2.45 9.73
N SER A 92 15.88 -3.46 9.37
CA SER A 92 15.97 -4.72 10.14
C SER A 92 16.74 -4.60 11.45
N GLY A 93 17.63 -3.60 11.58
CA GLY A 93 18.36 -3.32 12.82
C GLY A 93 17.58 -2.46 13.82
N LEU A 94 16.50 -1.81 13.39
CA LEU A 94 15.63 -1.03 14.27
C LEU A 94 14.65 -1.95 15.02
N PRO A 95 14.40 -1.69 16.31
CA PRO A 95 13.45 -2.49 17.07
C PRO A 95 12.05 -2.37 16.45
N PRO A 96 11.32 -3.49 16.29
CA PRO A 96 9.93 -3.42 15.91
C PRO A 96 9.17 -2.65 16.98
N LEU A 97 8.49 -1.56 16.59
CA LEU A 97 7.68 -0.82 17.54
C LEU A 97 6.35 -1.56 17.70
N SER A 98 6.16 -2.10 18.89
CA SER A 98 4.91 -2.74 19.29
C SER A 98 4.17 -1.89 20.32
N ILE A 99 2.87 -1.73 20.13
CA ILE A 99 1.96 -1.20 21.15
C ILE A 99 1.09 -2.37 21.57
N GLN A 100 1.04 -2.66 22.88
CA GLN A 100 0.22 -3.74 23.44
C GLN A 100 0.48 -5.13 22.80
N GLY A 101 1.75 -5.47 22.58
CA GLY A 101 2.13 -6.79 22.03
C GLY A 101 1.96 -6.95 20.51
N GLN A 102 1.42 -5.95 19.81
CA GLN A 102 1.28 -5.98 18.34
C GLN A 102 2.32 -5.11 17.65
N THR A 103 3.08 -5.69 16.72
CA THR A 103 4.06 -4.96 15.90
C THR A 103 3.36 -4.05 14.89
N ILE A 104 3.34 -2.74 15.16
CA ILE A 104 2.78 -1.71 14.25
C ILE A 104 3.79 -1.35 13.17
N ILE A 105 5.06 -1.19 13.57
CA ILE A 105 6.15 -0.86 12.65
C ILE A 105 7.07 -2.07 12.58
N SER A 106 6.92 -2.84 11.51
CA SER A 106 7.80 -3.97 11.18
C SER A 106 9.12 -3.47 10.58
N GLY A 107 10.13 -4.33 10.53
CA GLY A 107 11.40 -4.00 9.86
C GLY A 107 11.21 -3.62 8.38
N GLY A 108 10.22 -4.21 7.70
CA GLY A 108 9.83 -3.80 6.34
C GLY A 108 9.23 -2.39 6.29
N THR A 109 8.38 -2.04 7.25
CA THR A 109 7.80 -0.69 7.38
C THR A 109 8.89 0.35 7.63
N TRP A 110 9.84 0.04 8.52
CA TRP A 110 11.03 0.87 8.75
C TRP A 110 11.87 1.05 7.48
N ALA A 111 12.08 -0.02 6.71
CA ALA A 111 12.83 0.06 5.47
C ALA A 111 12.17 1.03 4.47
N VAL A 112 10.84 0.96 4.29
CA VAL A 112 10.14 1.91 3.41
C VAL A 112 10.22 3.34 3.96
N LEU A 113 10.02 3.55 5.26
CA LEU A 113 10.16 4.87 5.88
C LEU A 113 11.55 5.47 5.68
N ILE A 114 12.61 4.68 5.89
CA ILE A 114 14.00 5.11 5.68
C ILE A 114 14.24 5.44 4.21
N ALA A 115 13.82 4.55 3.28
CA ALA A 115 14.01 4.77 1.85
C ALA A 115 13.32 6.04 1.36
N VAL A 116 12.08 6.28 1.79
CA VAL A 116 11.30 7.48 1.44
C VAL A 116 11.93 8.73 2.06
N THR A 117 12.30 8.67 3.34
CA THR A 117 12.91 9.82 4.04
C THR A 117 14.25 10.17 3.41
N ALA A 118 15.08 9.18 3.09
CA ALA A 118 16.34 9.37 2.39
C ALA A 118 16.11 9.95 0.98
N GLY A 119 15.17 9.40 0.20
CA GLY A 119 14.83 9.93 -1.12
C GLY A 119 14.36 11.38 -1.07
N LEU A 120 13.50 11.72 -0.11
CA LEU A 120 13.03 13.08 0.12
C LEU A 120 14.17 14.01 0.56
N ALA A 121 15.01 13.58 1.49
CA ALA A 121 16.19 14.35 1.91
C ALA A 121 17.13 14.62 0.72
N LEU A 122 17.39 13.59 -0.10
CA LEU A 122 18.20 13.69 -1.31
C LEU A 122 17.57 14.61 -2.36
N SER A 123 16.25 14.77 -2.38
CA SER A 123 15.57 15.71 -3.29
C SER A 123 15.90 17.18 -3.00
N PHE A 124 16.33 17.51 -1.78
CA PHE A 124 16.84 18.84 -1.42
C PHE A 124 18.32 19.04 -1.76
N THR A 125 19.01 17.98 -2.20
CA THR A 125 20.43 18.00 -2.55
C THR A 125 20.64 18.09 -4.07
N PRO A 126 21.87 18.29 -4.57
CA PRO A 126 22.16 18.29 -6.00
C PRO A 126 21.77 16.98 -6.73
N MET A 127 21.54 15.88 -6.01
CA MET A 127 21.05 14.62 -6.58
C MET A 127 19.67 14.74 -7.24
N ARG A 128 18.89 15.79 -6.95
CA ARG A 128 17.63 16.08 -7.68
C ARG A 128 17.83 16.18 -9.20
N LYS A 129 19.03 16.53 -9.68
CA LYS A 129 19.34 16.57 -11.13
C LYS A 129 19.18 15.22 -11.83
N LEU A 130 19.32 14.11 -11.10
CA LEU A 130 19.11 12.76 -11.63
C LEU A 130 17.68 12.53 -12.13
N GLU A 131 16.71 13.30 -11.61
CA GLU A 131 15.34 13.25 -12.10
C GLU A 131 15.22 13.77 -13.55
N ALA A 132 15.96 14.84 -13.88
CA ALA A 132 16.06 15.35 -15.24
C ALA A 132 16.79 14.36 -16.17
N ASP A 133 17.69 13.55 -15.61
CA ASP A 133 18.39 12.49 -16.32
C ASP A 133 17.57 11.20 -16.48
N GLY A 134 16.38 11.11 -15.86
CA GLY A 134 15.42 10.02 -16.08
C GLY A 134 15.27 9.01 -14.93
N ALA A 135 15.63 9.37 -13.70
CA ALA A 135 15.47 8.50 -12.53
C ALA A 135 14.06 7.91 -12.38
N SER A 136 13.01 8.72 -12.55
CA SER A 136 11.63 8.23 -12.54
C SER A 136 11.33 7.13 -13.57
N ARG A 137 11.95 7.13 -14.76
CA ARG A 137 11.70 6.07 -15.77
C ARG A 137 12.19 4.72 -15.27
N ILE A 138 13.39 4.69 -14.68
CA ILE A 138 13.95 3.47 -14.07
C ILE A 138 13.09 3.05 -12.87
N GLY A 139 12.63 4.02 -12.06
CA GLY A 139 11.67 3.78 -10.97
C GLY A 139 10.38 3.12 -11.46
N TYR A 140 9.79 3.58 -12.56
CA TYR A 140 8.58 2.98 -13.14
C TYR A 140 8.80 1.55 -13.64
N VAL A 141 9.96 1.27 -14.24
CA VAL A 141 10.31 -0.11 -14.61
C VAL A 141 10.40 -1.00 -13.37
N ALA A 142 11.06 -0.54 -12.30
CA ALA A 142 11.14 -1.28 -11.05
C ALA A 142 9.75 -1.50 -10.42
N LEU A 143 8.86 -0.49 -10.46
CA LEU A 143 7.48 -0.61 -10.00
C LEU A 143 6.68 -1.64 -10.81
N TYR A 144 6.84 -1.68 -12.14
CA TYR A 144 6.17 -2.70 -12.97
C TYR A 144 6.73 -4.10 -12.76
N LEU A 145 8.02 -4.24 -12.50
CA LEU A 145 8.62 -5.53 -12.12
C LEU A 145 8.11 -6.01 -10.75
N LEU A 146 8.03 -5.11 -9.77
CA LEU A 146 7.43 -5.40 -8.46
C LEU A 146 5.97 -5.87 -8.62
N LEU A 147 5.18 -5.14 -9.41
CA LEU A 147 3.80 -5.51 -9.70
C LEU A 147 3.70 -6.90 -10.33
N THR A 148 4.53 -7.18 -11.32
CA THR A 148 4.58 -8.50 -11.98
C THR A 148 4.93 -9.61 -10.98
N SER A 149 5.90 -9.37 -10.10
CA SER A 149 6.31 -10.32 -9.06
C SER A 149 5.19 -10.60 -8.06
N ILE A 150 4.42 -9.58 -7.68
CA ILE A 150 3.30 -9.77 -6.75
C ILE A 150 2.16 -10.53 -7.42
N GLY A 151 1.84 -10.21 -8.69
CA GLY A 151 0.86 -10.97 -9.47
C GLY A 151 1.23 -12.45 -9.58
N ALA A 152 2.52 -12.76 -9.71
CA ALA A 152 3.03 -14.13 -9.76
C ALA A 152 2.95 -14.90 -8.43
N GLN A 153 2.80 -14.21 -7.29
CA GLN A 153 2.65 -14.85 -5.97
C GLN A 153 1.21 -15.29 -5.68
N GLY A 154 0.23 -14.91 -6.51
CA GLY A 154 -1.16 -15.32 -6.33
C GLY A 154 -1.36 -16.81 -6.56
N ASP A 155 -1.85 -17.52 -5.54
CA ASP A 155 -2.21 -18.93 -5.64
C ASP A 155 -3.68 -19.11 -6.03
N LEU A 156 -3.92 -19.47 -7.29
CA LEU A 156 -5.26 -19.76 -7.81
C LEU A 156 -5.74 -21.17 -7.40
N GLY A 157 -4.85 -22.07 -6.99
CA GLY A 157 -5.19 -23.42 -6.54
C GLY A 157 -5.80 -23.42 -5.13
N ALA A 158 -5.32 -22.54 -4.26
CA ALA A 158 -5.86 -22.31 -2.92
C ALA A 158 -7.36 -21.96 -2.90
N VAL A 159 -7.89 -21.39 -3.99
CA VAL A 159 -9.32 -21.10 -4.18
C VAL A 159 -10.17 -22.38 -4.16
N ALA A 160 -9.63 -23.49 -4.69
CA ALA A 160 -10.35 -24.75 -4.82
C ALA A 160 -10.39 -25.57 -3.52
N GLU A 161 -9.46 -25.34 -2.59
CA GLU A 161 -9.34 -26.10 -1.35
C GLU A 161 -10.31 -25.63 -0.26
N ALA A 162 -10.76 -24.36 -0.31
CA ALA A 162 -11.59 -23.76 0.72
C ALA A 162 -12.69 -22.81 0.17
N PRO A 163 -13.59 -23.28 -0.72
CA PRO A 163 -14.55 -22.43 -1.42
C PRO A 163 -15.53 -21.68 -0.50
N PHE A 164 -15.93 -22.30 0.62
CA PHE A 164 -16.84 -21.67 1.59
C PHE A 164 -16.18 -20.50 2.34
N TYR A 165 -14.91 -20.65 2.75
CA TYR A 165 -14.20 -19.57 3.43
C TYR A 165 -13.88 -18.42 2.46
N LEU A 166 -13.54 -18.74 1.21
CA LEU A 166 -13.35 -17.73 0.18
C LEU A 166 -14.63 -16.94 -0.08
N LEU A 167 -15.78 -17.60 -0.18
CA LEU A 167 -17.07 -16.93 -0.33
C LEU A 167 -17.34 -15.96 0.82
N ALA A 168 -17.09 -16.37 2.07
CA ALA A 168 -17.22 -15.51 3.23
C ALA A 168 -16.29 -14.29 3.16
N GLY A 169 -15.02 -14.50 2.76
CA GLY A 169 -14.05 -13.42 2.55
C GLY A 169 -14.47 -12.44 1.46
N VAL A 170 -15.00 -12.93 0.33
CA VAL A 170 -15.50 -12.09 -0.77
C VAL A 170 -16.73 -11.30 -0.34
N ILE A 171 -17.67 -11.90 0.39
CA ILE A 171 -18.84 -11.19 0.92
C ILE A 171 -18.40 -10.08 1.87
N TRP A 172 -17.50 -10.38 2.81
CA TRP A 172 -16.98 -9.40 3.76
C TRP A 172 -16.28 -8.24 3.05
N LEU A 173 -15.39 -8.55 2.11
CA LEU A 173 -14.70 -7.55 1.31
C LEU A 173 -15.69 -6.71 0.49
N SER A 174 -16.75 -7.33 -0.05
CA SER A 174 -17.80 -6.61 -0.81
C SER A 174 -18.52 -5.58 0.06
N VAL A 175 -18.81 -5.90 1.33
CA VAL A 175 -19.39 -4.95 2.30
C VAL A 175 -18.41 -3.80 2.55
N HIS A 176 -17.14 -4.10 2.80
CA HIS A 176 -16.08 -3.10 2.97
C HIS A 176 -15.99 -2.16 1.75
N ILE A 177 -15.98 -2.72 0.54
CA ILE A 177 -15.95 -1.96 -0.72
C ILE A 177 -17.20 -1.08 -0.83
N ALA A 178 -18.39 -1.63 -0.58
CA ALA A 178 -19.64 -0.87 -0.67
C ALA A 178 -19.65 0.33 0.28
N LEU A 179 -19.17 0.16 1.51
CA LEU A 179 -19.03 1.24 2.49
C LEU A 179 -18.02 2.30 2.04
N LEU A 180 -16.87 1.88 1.49
CA LEU A 180 -15.88 2.82 0.97
C LEU A 180 -16.40 3.60 -0.25
N PHE A 181 -17.11 2.95 -1.17
CA PHE A 181 -17.70 3.63 -2.33
C PHE A 181 -18.81 4.59 -1.92
N LEU A 182 -19.59 4.25 -0.90
CA LEU A 182 -20.57 5.16 -0.31
C LEU A 182 -19.87 6.38 0.31
N ALA A 183 -18.83 6.16 1.13
CA ALA A 183 -18.03 7.24 1.72
C ALA A 183 -17.37 8.11 0.64
N ALA A 184 -16.83 7.51 -0.41
CA ALA A 184 -16.25 8.22 -1.55
C ALA A 184 -17.28 9.12 -2.23
N LYS A 185 -18.51 8.64 -2.42
CA LYS A 185 -19.60 9.41 -3.02
C LYS A 185 -20.06 10.57 -2.13
N LEU A 186 -20.15 10.34 -0.82
CA LEU A 186 -20.55 11.37 0.15
C LEU A 186 -19.49 12.47 0.29
N LEU A 187 -18.22 12.08 0.34
CA LEU A 187 -17.08 12.99 0.54
C LEU A 187 -16.52 13.55 -0.77
N LYS A 188 -17.06 13.10 -1.92
CA LYS A 188 -16.51 13.40 -3.25
C LYS A 188 -15.01 13.08 -3.33
N ALA A 189 -14.62 11.92 -2.81
CA ALA A 189 -13.22 11.52 -2.73
C ALA A 189 -12.74 10.91 -4.06
N PRO A 190 -11.54 11.25 -4.55
CA PRO A 190 -10.95 10.60 -5.72
C PRO A 190 -10.66 9.13 -5.47
N LEU A 191 -10.60 8.35 -6.55
CA LEU A 191 -10.36 6.90 -6.52
C LEU A 191 -9.05 6.54 -5.81
N PHE A 192 -8.05 7.41 -5.88
CA PHE A 192 -6.79 7.29 -5.14
C PHE A 192 -7.00 7.05 -3.64
N PHE A 193 -7.85 7.84 -2.97
CA PHE A 193 -8.08 7.68 -1.53
C PHE A 193 -8.86 6.39 -1.22
N VAL A 194 -9.77 6.00 -2.10
CA VAL A 194 -10.53 4.75 -1.97
C VAL A 194 -9.61 3.54 -2.07
N ALA A 195 -8.78 3.50 -3.11
CA ALA A 195 -7.87 2.40 -3.37
C ALA A 195 -6.77 2.30 -2.31
N THR A 196 -6.14 3.44 -2.01
CA THR A 196 -5.06 3.50 -1.01
C THR A 196 -5.58 3.23 0.39
N GLY A 197 -6.72 3.82 0.77
CA GLY A 197 -7.37 3.60 2.06
C GLY A 197 -7.88 2.17 2.23
N SER A 198 -8.43 1.57 1.18
CA SER A 198 -8.81 0.16 1.21
C SER A 198 -7.61 -0.74 1.44
N MET A 199 -6.49 -0.50 0.73
CA MET A 199 -5.30 -1.33 0.88
C MET A 199 -4.56 -1.10 2.18
N ALA A 200 -4.60 0.12 2.72
CA ALA A 200 -4.14 0.42 4.07
C ALA A 200 -4.82 -0.46 5.12
N ASN A 201 -6.11 -0.78 4.93
CA ASN A 201 -6.89 -1.59 5.86
C ASN A 201 -6.85 -3.10 5.56
N VAL A 202 -6.87 -3.51 4.28
CA VAL A 202 -6.93 -4.92 3.87
C VAL A 202 -5.54 -5.52 3.66
N GLY A 203 -4.65 -4.82 2.98
CA GLY A 203 -3.32 -5.36 2.63
C GLY A 203 -2.17 -4.82 3.49
N GLY A 204 -2.43 -3.86 4.38
CA GLY A 204 -1.50 -3.34 5.36
C GLY A 204 -0.31 -2.53 4.79
N ALA A 205 0.71 -2.35 5.64
CA ALA A 205 1.84 -1.45 5.39
C ALA A 205 2.73 -1.84 4.20
N ALA A 206 2.69 -3.11 3.78
CA ALA A 206 3.49 -3.58 2.65
C ALA A 206 2.86 -3.23 1.29
N SER A 207 1.53 -3.32 1.17
CA SER A 207 0.84 -3.25 -0.13
C SER A 207 0.14 -1.92 -0.40
N ALA A 208 -0.25 -1.17 0.64
CA ALA A 208 -0.83 0.16 0.47
C ALA A 208 0.09 1.17 -0.25
N PRO A 209 1.42 1.23 0.03
CA PRO A 209 2.33 2.11 -0.70
C PRO A 209 2.41 1.74 -2.19
N ILE A 210 2.31 0.45 -2.50
CA ILE A 210 2.40 -0.09 -3.85
C ILE A 210 1.18 0.36 -4.65
N VAL A 211 -0.02 0.17 -4.11
CA VAL A 211 -1.25 0.62 -4.77
C VAL A 211 -1.24 2.13 -4.92
N ALA A 212 -0.91 2.89 -3.88
CA ALA A 212 -0.80 4.35 -3.96
C ALA A 212 0.15 4.82 -5.08
N GLY A 213 1.31 4.18 -5.19
CA GLY A 213 2.32 4.48 -6.22
C GLY A 213 1.84 4.24 -7.65
N VAL A 214 0.91 3.32 -7.88
CA VAL A 214 0.32 3.08 -9.21
C VAL A 214 -0.68 4.17 -9.61
N TYR A 215 -1.41 4.72 -8.65
CA TYR A 215 -2.28 5.88 -8.92
C TYR A 215 -1.46 7.15 -9.16
N HIS A 216 -0.44 7.37 -8.35
CA HIS A 216 0.57 8.38 -8.59
C HIS A 216 1.85 8.05 -7.81
N PRO A 217 3.03 7.96 -8.44
CA PRO A 217 4.28 7.51 -7.81
C PRO A 217 4.65 8.27 -6.53
N ALA A 218 4.46 9.59 -6.52
CA ALA A 218 4.74 10.43 -5.35
C ALA A 218 3.76 10.20 -4.17
N MET A 219 2.71 9.39 -4.35
CA MET A 219 1.73 9.07 -3.31
C MET A 219 2.07 7.80 -2.53
N ALA A 220 3.08 7.01 -2.93
CA ALA A 220 3.53 5.85 -2.16
C ALA A 220 3.81 6.16 -0.66
N PRO A 221 4.45 7.29 -0.30
CA PRO A 221 4.62 7.70 1.10
C PRO A 221 3.30 7.89 1.84
N VAL A 222 2.32 8.52 1.17
CA VAL A 222 0.99 8.76 1.75
C VAL A 222 0.30 7.42 2.01
N GLY A 223 0.40 6.47 1.07
CA GLY A 223 -0.15 5.12 1.27
C GLY A 223 0.45 4.37 2.46
N LEU A 224 1.76 4.53 2.71
CA LEU A 224 2.41 3.97 3.90
C LEU A 224 1.86 4.58 5.18
N LEU A 225 1.76 5.91 5.24
CA LEU A 225 1.24 6.60 6.42
C LEU A 225 -0.22 6.24 6.69
N MET A 226 -1.04 6.12 5.64
CA MET A 226 -2.42 5.65 5.73
C MET A 226 -2.48 4.22 6.28
N ALA A 227 -1.58 3.33 5.88
CA ALA A 227 -1.53 1.97 6.40
C ALA A 227 -1.12 1.92 7.88
N VAL A 228 -0.13 2.70 8.29
CA VAL A 228 0.27 2.80 9.70
C VAL A 228 -0.89 3.34 10.54
N ALA A 229 -1.55 4.41 10.08
CA ALA A 229 -2.72 4.97 10.75
C ALA A 229 -3.89 3.97 10.81
N GLY A 230 -4.17 3.28 9.70
CA GLY A 230 -5.20 2.24 9.62
C GLY A 230 -4.93 1.10 10.59
N TYR A 231 -3.67 0.67 10.74
CA TYR A 231 -3.29 -0.37 11.69
C TYR A 231 -3.53 0.07 13.14
N VAL A 232 -3.12 1.29 13.50
CA VAL A 232 -3.36 1.86 14.84
C VAL A 232 -4.86 1.92 15.16
N LEU A 233 -5.67 2.47 14.24
CA LEU A 233 -7.11 2.58 14.41
C LEU A 233 -7.79 1.21 14.45
N GLY A 234 -7.34 0.27 13.61
CA GLY A 234 -7.83 -1.09 13.53
C GLY A 234 -7.65 -1.85 14.85
N ILE A 235 -6.52 -1.65 15.54
CA ILE A 235 -6.29 -2.25 16.87
C ILE A 235 -7.35 -1.78 17.88
N TYR A 236 -7.57 -0.46 17.98
CA TYR A 236 -8.54 0.08 18.93
C TYR A 236 -9.97 -0.37 18.60
N ALA A 237 -10.33 -0.40 17.31
CA ALA A 237 -11.63 -0.89 16.87
C ALA A 237 -11.81 -2.39 17.18
N ALA A 238 -10.78 -3.21 16.98
CA ALA A 238 -10.81 -4.64 17.27
C ALA A 238 -10.96 -4.92 18.78
N LEU A 239 -10.23 -4.17 19.63
CA LEU A 239 -10.37 -4.26 21.08
C LEU A 239 -11.77 -3.83 21.55
N GLY A 240 -12.32 -2.76 20.95
CA GLY A 240 -13.69 -2.33 21.19
C GLY A 240 -14.71 -3.41 20.81
N CYS A 241 -14.56 -4.02 19.64
CA CYS A 241 -15.41 -5.13 19.20
C CYS A 241 -15.30 -6.33 20.14
N ALA A 242 -14.09 -6.69 20.57
CA ALA A 242 -13.86 -7.79 21.51
C ALA A 242 -14.58 -7.53 22.85
N ALA A 243 -14.49 -6.30 23.37
CA ALA A 243 -15.20 -5.90 24.59
C ALA A 243 -16.73 -5.93 24.43
N MET A 244 -17.26 -5.54 23.26
CA MET A 244 -18.71 -5.64 22.99
C MET A 244 -19.16 -7.10 22.92
N LEU A 245 -18.37 -7.96 22.28
CA LEU A 245 -18.66 -9.38 22.14
C LEU A 245 -18.56 -10.13 23.48
N SER A 246 -17.61 -9.79 24.35
CA SER A 246 -17.51 -10.42 25.68
C SER A 246 -18.71 -10.09 26.57
N VAL A 247 -19.23 -8.85 26.48
CA VAL A 247 -20.47 -8.46 27.17
C VAL A 247 -21.67 -9.24 26.63
N LEU A 248 -21.75 -9.45 25.32
CA LEU A 248 -22.84 -10.22 24.69
C LEU A 248 -22.73 -11.73 24.95
N ALA A 249 -21.51 -12.27 25.11
CA ALA A 249 -21.25 -13.67 25.38
C ALA A 249 -21.47 -14.07 26.85
N GLY A 250 -21.67 -13.11 27.75
CA GLY A 250 -22.02 -13.36 29.14
C GLY A 250 -20.84 -13.49 30.12
N GLY A 251 -19.68 -12.89 29.81
CA GLY A 251 -18.47 -12.92 30.65
C GLY A 251 -17.39 -13.85 30.14
#